data_AF-A0AAU6AI04-F1
#
_entry.id   AF-A0AAU6AI04-F1
#
_cell.length_a   1.000
_cell.length_b   1.000
_cell.length_c   1.000
_cell.angle_alpha   90.00
_cell.angle_beta   90.00
_cell.angle_gamma   90.00
#
_symmetry.space_group_name_H-M   'P 1'
#
loop_
_entity.id
_entity.type
_entity.pdbx_description
1 polymer ?
#
loop_
_entity_poly.entity_id
_entity_poly.type
_entity_poly.pdbx_seq_one_letter_code
_entity_poly.pdbx_strand_id
1 'polypeptide(L)'
;MNPNFPCNHRLHATRGGTAVRGTLRPSPAFGESRRQRPAEKTSPAKYTGVTQRYYLQDAVFTAVLRGPAPLLAGLEHAVRQPVFPLSLGRRSCPPTGPVSLGLRPDAGLQEVLADVPWQASTHRRRQVRTPQVVLDATVEDPAGDLLVDDVPDTYSLKTGTVFGRRALRHLWVTIPTGHPTGPTPTPDQTGPGHDPFALLGW
;
A
#
# COMPACT_ATOMS: atom_id res chain seq x y z
N MET A 1 -20.63 10.95 -27.04
CA MET A 1 -19.75 12.07 -26.65
C MET A 1 -18.74 11.53 -25.66
N ASN A 2 -17.50 11.39 -26.11
CA ASN A 2 -16.42 10.78 -25.34
C ASN A 2 -15.60 11.91 -24.70
N PRO A 3 -15.67 12.16 -23.38
CA PRO A 3 -14.78 13.12 -22.76
C PRO A 3 -13.41 12.43 -22.63
N ASN A 4 -12.49 12.85 -23.49
CA ASN A 4 -11.08 12.54 -23.39
C ASN A 4 -10.59 13.15 -22.05
N PHE A 5 -10.41 12.33 -21.02
CA PHE A 5 -9.86 12.78 -19.74
C PHE A 5 -8.33 12.87 -19.88
N PRO A 6 -7.72 14.04 -19.64
CA PRO A 6 -6.26 14.17 -19.70
C PRO A 6 -5.60 13.36 -18.58
N CYS A 7 -4.43 12.80 -18.89
CA CYS A 7 -3.58 11.97 -18.01
C CYS A 7 -3.49 12.51 -16.57
N ASN A 8 -4.13 11.81 -15.63
CA ASN A 8 -3.99 12.04 -14.20
C ASN A 8 -2.68 11.40 -13.74
N HIS A 9 -1.68 12.22 -13.42
CA HIS A 9 -0.43 11.71 -12.88
C HIS A 9 -0.67 11.22 -11.45
N ARG A 10 -0.65 9.91 -11.25
CA ARG A 10 -0.87 9.23 -9.97
C ARG A 10 0.45 8.65 -9.48
N LEU A 11 0.82 8.98 -8.25
CA LEU A 11 2.01 8.49 -7.58
C LEU A 11 1.58 7.52 -6.46
N HIS A 12 2.04 6.28 -6.52
CA HIS A 12 1.81 5.25 -5.52
C HIS A 12 3.09 5.05 -4.71
N ALA A 13 3.13 5.48 -3.45
CA ALA A 13 4.20 5.11 -2.53
C ALA A 13 3.90 3.72 -1.95
N THR A 14 4.79 2.75 -2.19
CA THR A 14 4.67 1.39 -1.64
C THR A 14 5.80 1.10 -0.65
N ARG A 15 5.42 0.30 0.36
CA ARG A 15 6.29 -0.60 1.15
C ARG A 15 6.87 -0.03 2.45
N GLY A 16 6.12 -0.28 3.53
CA GLY A 16 6.62 -0.29 4.91
C GLY A 16 6.30 -1.61 5.65
N GLY A 17 6.03 -2.70 4.91
CA GLY A 17 5.66 -4.00 5.47
C GLY A 17 6.80 -5.01 5.35
N THR A 18 7.36 -5.43 6.47
CA THR A 18 8.19 -6.63 6.55
C THR A 18 7.29 -7.83 6.23
N ALA A 19 7.59 -8.57 5.17
CA ALA A 19 6.95 -9.84 4.92
C ALA A 19 7.41 -10.83 6.00
N VAL A 20 6.67 -10.91 7.11
CA VAL A 20 6.81 -12.03 8.03
C VAL A 20 6.19 -13.23 7.33
N ARG A 21 7.03 -14.10 6.77
CA ARG A 21 6.64 -15.44 6.35
C ARG A 21 6.25 -16.20 7.62
N GLY A 22 5.00 -16.05 8.04
CA GLY A 22 4.42 -16.80 9.14
C GLY A 22 4.35 -18.27 8.73
N THR A 23 5.39 -19.03 9.01
CA THR A 23 5.25 -20.48 9.16
C THR A 23 4.27 -20.66 10.32
N LEU A 24 3.04 -21.06 10.02
CA LEU A 24 2.09 -21.52 11.03
C LEU A 24 2.82 -22.59 11.87
N ARG A 25 3.19 -22.25 13.10
CA ARG A 25 3.49 -23.27 14.10
C ARG A 25 2.13 -23.92 14.43
N PRO A 26 1.95 -25.23 14.24
CA PRO A 26 0.73 -25.87 14.68
C PRO A 26 0.66 -25.76 16.21
N SER A 27 -0.37 -25.07 16.73
CA SER A 27 -0.71 -25.13 18.15
C SER A 27 -1.11 -26.56 18.53
N PRO A 28 -0.79 -27.01 19.76
CA PRO A 28 -1.01 -28.39 20.17
C PRO A 28 -2.50 -28.72 20.18
N ALA A 29 -2.79 -29.94 19.71
CA ALA A 29 -4.13 -30.49 19.57
C ALA A 29 -4.91 -30.41 20.89
N PHE A 30 -6.04 -29.72 20.88
CA PHE A 30 -7.04 -29.83 21.93
C PHE A 30 -7.77 -31.16 21.72
N GLY A 31 -7.44 -32.14 22.57
CA GLY A 31 -8.07 -33.46 22.55
C GLY A 31 -9.46 -33.40 23.16
N GLU A 32 -10.49 -33.53 22.32
CA GLU A 32 -11.82 -33.98 22.75
C GLU A 32 -12.34 -35.01 21.76
N SER A 33 -12.46 -36.26 22.23
CA SER A 33 -13.06 -37.36 21.49
C SER A 33 -14.58 -37.19 21.44
N ARG A 34 -15.07 -36.31 20.57
CA ARG A 34 -16.48 -36.37 20.13
C ARG A 34 -16.58 -37.47 19.07
N ARG A 35 -17.19 -38.60 19.44
CA ARG A 35 -17.64 -39.60 18.46
C ARG A 35 -18.52 -38.88 17.43
N GLN A 36 -18.03 -38.73 16.21
CA GLN A 36 -18.83 -38.23 15.10
C GLN A 36 -19.90 -39.27 14.80
N ARG A 37 -21.17 -38.87 14.92
CA ARG A 37 -22.28 -39.67 14.38
C ARG A 37 -22.07 -39.80 12.87
N PRO A 38 -22.27 -40.99 12.26
CA PRO A 38 -22.19 -41.12 10.81
C PRO A 38 -23.14 -40.10 10.18
N ALA A 39 -22.60 -39.18 9.37
CA ALA A 39 -23.41 -38.23 8.64
C ALA A 39 -24.27 -39.03 7.65
N GLU A 40 -25.58 -39.02 7.88
CA GLU A 40 -26.56 -39.56 6.94
C GLU A 40 -26.42 -38.80 5.62
N LYS A 41 -26.12 -39.53 4.54
CA LYS A 41 -25.88 -38.96 3.21
C LYS A 41 -27.21 -38.50 2.60
N THR A 42 -27.66 -37.33 2.99
CA THR A 42 -28.85 -36.72 2.41
C THR A 42 -28.41 -35.70 1.33
N SER A 43 -28.82 -35.95 0.08
CA SER A 43 -28.75 -35.09 -1.13
C SER A 43 -27.62 -35.41 -2.14
N PRO A 44 -27.84 -35.17 -3.45
CA PRO A 44 -26.86 -35.43 -4.51
C PRO A 44 -25.57 -34.61 -4.33
N ALA A 45 -24.46 -35.09 -4.90
CA ALA A 45 -23.15 -34.45 -4.82
C ALA A 45 -23.22 -32.99 -5.33
N LYS A 46 -23.10 -32.04 -4.40
CA LYS A 46 -22.97 -30.62 -4.73
C LYS A 46 -21.53 -30.35 -5.11
N TYR A 47 -21.29 -29.98 -6.36
CA TYR A 47 -20.00 -29.48 -6.81
C TYR A 47 -19.72 -28.14 -6.11
N THR A 48 -18.81 -28.15 -5.15
CA THR A 48 -18.33 -26.94 -4.46
C THR A 48 -17.05 -26.47 -5.13
N GLY A 49 -17.11 -25.34 -5.84
CA GLY A 49 -15.93 -24.71 -6.42
C GLY A 49 -15.08 -24.07 -5.32
N VAL A 50 -13.85 -24.57 -5.13
CA VAL A 50 -12.88 -23.95 -4.22
C VAL A 50 -12.15 -22.83 -4.96
N THR A 51 -12.17 -21.61 -4.42
CA THR A 51 -11.37 -20.49 -4.93
C THR A 51 -10.34 -20.06 -3.90
N GLN A 52 -9.08 -19.92 -4.30
CA GLN A 52 -8.04 -19.33 -3.45
C GLN A 52 -7.91 -17.83 -3.72
N ARG A 53 -7.76 -17.05 -2.65
CA ARG A 53 -7.66 -15.58 -2.69
C ARG A 53 -6.56 -15.13 -1.75
N TYR A 54 -5.61 -14.37 -2.27
CA TYR A 54 -4.48 -13.84 -1.52
C TYR A 54 -4.74 -12.38 -1.13
N TYR A 55 -4.31 -12.01 0.08
CA TYR A 55 -4.48 -10.69 0.65
C TYR A 55 -3.15 -10.19 1.21
N LEU A 56 -2.89 -8.89 1.04
CA LEU A 56 -1.79 -8.22 1.72
C LEU A 56 -2.25 -7.77 3.11
N GLN A 57 -1.41 -8.00 4.13
CA GLN A 57 -1.69 -7.65 5.52
C GLN A 57 -0.63 -6.66 6.05
N ASP A 58 -1.01 -5.88 7.06
CA ASP A 58 -0.15 -4.90 7.74
C ASP A 58 0.60 -3.94 6.79
N ALA A 59 -0.07 -3.52 5.71
CA ALA A 59 0.46 -2.59 4.73
C ALA A 59 -0.30 -1.26 4.74
N VAL A 60 0.45 -0.17 4.57
CA VAL A 60 -0.08 1.17 4.38
C VAL A 60 0.51 1.76 3.10
N PHE A 61 -0.32 2.49 2.36
CA PHE A 61 0.05 3.14 1.11
C PHE A 61 -0.33 4.61 1.19
N THR A 62 0.52 5.46 0.63
CA THR A 62 0.19 6.88 0.42
C THR A 62 0.13 7.11 -1.09
N ALA A 63 -0.97 7.71 -1.54
CA ALA A 63 -1.16 8.02 -2.95
C ALA A 63 -1.38 9.53 -3.10
N VAL A 64 -0.75 10.11 -4.12
CA VAL A 64 -0.93 11.52 -4.47
C VAL A 64 -1.48 11.60 -5.88
N LEU A 65 -2.50 12.44 -6.05
CA LEU A 65 -3.16 12.71 -7.33
C LEU A 65 -2.89 14.15 -7.73
N ARG A 66 -2.43 14.36 -8.97
CA ARG A 66 -2.33 15.68 -9.59
C ARG A 66 -3.36 15.81 -10.69
N GLY A 67 -4.06 16.93 -10.72
CA GLY A 67 -5.03 17.26 -11.74
C GLY A 67 -5.63 18.64 -11.55
N PRO A 68 -6.61 19.04 -12.38
CA PRO A 68 -7.31 20.30 -12.25
C PRO A 68 -7.98 20.46 -10.88
N ALA A 69 -7.87 21.64 -10.27
CA ALA A 69 -8.49 21.95 -8.98
C ALA A 69 -9.97 21.56 -8.85
N PRO A 70 -10.88 21.85 -9.81
CA PRO A 70 -12.28 21.46 -9.67
C PRO A 70 -12.48 19.94 -9.65
N LEU A 71 -11.67 19.20 -10.40
CA LEU A 71 -11.72 17.73 -10.39
C LEU A 71 -11.27 17.18 -9.03
N LEU A 72 -10.15 17.66 -8.51
CA LEU A 72 -9.62 17.22 -7.22
C LEU A 72 -10.57 17.57 -6.06
N ALA A 73 -11.19 18.74 -6.10
CA ALA A 73 -12.21 19.14 -5.11
C ALA A 73 -13.44 18.22 -5.15
N GLY A 74 -13.92 17.86 -6.35
CA GLY A 74 -15.01 16.90 -6.51
C GLY A 74 -14.67 15.50 -5.98
N LEU A 75 -13.44 15.02 -6.25
CA LEU A 75 -12.96 13.73 -5.74
C LEU A 75 -12.82 13.74 -4.21
N GLU A 76 -12.27 14.81 -3.63
CA GLU A 76 -12.15 14.97 -2.17
C GLU A 76 -13.52 14.89 -1.50
N HIS A 77 -14.51 15.60 -2.04
CA HIS A 77 -15.89 15.57 -1.55
C HIS A 77 -16.49 14.16 -1.64
N ALA A 78 -16.36 13.49 -2.79
CA ALA A 78 -16.89 12.14 -2.99
C ALA A 78 -16.25 11.09 -2.07
N VAL A 79 -14.97 11.21 -1.75
CA VAL A 79 -14.28 10.31 -0.81
C VAL A 79 -14.71 10.56 0.63
N ARG A 80 -14.95 11.82 1.01
CA ARG A 80 -15.42 12.16 2.36
C ARG A 80 -16.90 11.83 2.59
N GLN A 81 -17.71 11.91 1.55
CA GLN A 81 -19.15 11.64 1.61
C GLN A 81 -19.53 10.60 0.56
N PRO A 82 -19.09 9.35 0.72
CA PRO A 82 -19.25 8.34 -0.30
C PRO A 82 -20.68 7.81 -0.34
N VAL A 83 -21.26 7.72 -1.54
CA VAL A 83 -22.58 7.11 -1.76
C VAL A 83 -22.54 5.59 -1.53
N PHE A 84 -21.39 4.96 -1.78
CA PHE A 84 -21.16 3.53 -1.58
C PHE A 84 -20.04 3.27 -0.56
N PRO A 85 -20.09 2.19 0.23
CA PRO A 85 -19.02 1.84 1.16
C PRO A 85 -17.66 1.72 0.46
N LEU A 86 -16.65 2.42 0.98
CA LEU A 86 -15.29 2.37 0.47
C LEU A 86 -14.63 1.03 0.83
N SER A 87 -13.84 0.48 -0.10
CA SER A 87 -13.04 -0.73 0.13
C SER A 87 -11.72 -0.69 -0.62
N LEU A 88 -10.69 -1.32 -0.06
CA LEU A 88 -9.35 -1.38 -0.64
C LEU A 88 -9.22 -2.65 -1.51
N GLY A 89 -9.69 -2.54 -2.76
CA GLY A 89 -9.66 -3.62 -3.75
C GLY A 89 -10.82 -4.61 -3.62
N ARG A 90 -10.97 -5.30 -2.48
CA ARG A 90 -12.08 -6.23 -2.23
C ARG A 90 -12.96 -5.72 -1.09
N ARG A 91 -14.27 -5.95 -1.18
CA ARG A 91 -15.26 -5.53 -0.15
C ARG A 91 -14.98 -6.05 1.27
N SER A 92 -14.22 -7.15 1.40
CA SER A 92 -13.77 -7.70 2.67
C SER A 92 -12.65 -6.89 3.35
N CYS A 93 -12.10 -5.88 2.68
CA CYS A 93 -11.00 -5.05 3.15
C CYS A 93 -11.47 -3.59 3.28
N PRO A 94 -12.28 -3.26 4.32
CA PRO A 94 -12.67 -1.88 4.59
C PRO A 94 -11.46 -1.04 5.04
N PRO A 95 -11.42 0.26 4.74
CA PRO A 95 -10.37 1.15 5.24
C PRO A 95 -10.49 1.33 6.76
N THR A 96 -9.35 1.41 7.45
CA THR A 96 -9.28 1.56 8.92
C THR A 96 -9.59 2.98 9.40
N GLY A 97 -9.47 3.98 8.52
CA GLY A 97 -9.68 5.38 8.85
C GLY A 97 -9.99 6.23 7.61
N PRO A 98 -10.00 7.57 7.75
CA PRO A 98 -10.20 8.47 6.62
C PRO A 98 -9.20 8.19 5.51
N VAL A 99 -9.70 8.01 4.28
CA VAL A 99 -8.86 7.69 3.11
C VAL A 99 -8.14 8.94 2.58
N SER A 100 -8.73 10.12 2.74
CA SER A 100 -8.11 11.37 2.31
C SER A 100 -7.26 12.02 3.40
N LEU A 101 -6.06 12.45 3.00
CA LEU A 101 -5.14 13.27 3.80
C LEU A 101 -5.28 14.78 3.50
N GLY A 102 -6.25 15.15 2.64
CA GLY A 102 -6.56 16.53 2.26
C GLY A 102 -5.90 17.00 0.96
N LEU A 103 -6.30 18.19 0.54
CA LEU A 103 -5.80 18.85 -0.67
C LEU A 103 -4.58 19.71 -0.36
N ARG A 104 -3.70 19.87 -1.36
CA ARG A 104 -2.52 20.74 -1.33
C ARG A 104 -2.50 21.56 -2.62
N PRO A 105 -2.75 22.88 -2.58
CA PRO A 105 -2.66 23.72 -3.76
C PRO A 105 -1.19 23.91 -4.17
N ASP A 106 -0.95 24.05 -5.46
CA ASP A 106 0.31 24.55 -6.04
C ASP A 106 1.61 23.81 -5.65
N ALA A 107 1.52 22.54 -5.24
CA ALA A 107 2.67 21.76 -4.79
C ALA A 107 3.06 20.65 -5.78
N GLY A 108 4.35 20.31 -5.84
CA GLY A 108 4.93 19.17 -6.58
C GLY A 108 4.46 17.79 -6.07
N LEU A 109 4.40 16.76 -6.92
CA LEU A 109 3.99 15.41 -6.48
C LEU A 109 5.00 14.83 -5.48
N GLN A 110 6.29 14.99 -5.78
CA GLN A 110 7.39 14.54 -4.94
C GLN A 110 7.49 15.36 -3.66
N GLU A 111 7.29 16.68 -3.75
CA GLU A 111 7.26 17.58 -2.59
C GLU A 111 6.15 17.19 -1.62
N VAL A 112 4.93 16.98 -2.11
CA VAL A 112 3.81 16.53 -1.29
C VAL A 112 4.11 15.18 -0.64
N LEU A 113 4.69 14.23 -1.36
CA LEU A 113 5.05 12.94 -0.76
C LEU A 113 6.12 13.05 0.33
N ALA A 114 7.11 13.93 0.16
CA ALA A 114 8.15 14.15 1.16
C ALA A 114 7.62 14.87 2.41
N ASP A 115 6.60 15.73 2.25
CA ASP A 115 5.96 16.49 3.33
C ASP A 115 4.93 15.66 4.12
N VAL A 116 4.27 14.68 3.48
CA VAL A 116 3.27 13.84 4.17
C VAL A 116 3.92 13.08 5.33
N PRO A 117 3.40 13.20 6.57
CA PRO A 117 3.93 12.48 7.71
C PRO A 117 3.98 10.98 7.46
N TRP A 118 5.01 10.32 7.96
CA TRP A 118 5.18 8.88 7.77
C TRP A 118 4.01 8.07 8.35
N GLN A 119 3.21 7.46 7.47
CA GLN A 119 1.94 6.80 7.78
C GLN A 119 2.07 5.38 8.38
N ALA A 120 3.29 4.93 8.70
CA ALA A 120 3.48 3.60 9.29
C ALA A 120 2.75 3.41 10.63
N SER A 121 2.48 2.16 11.01
CA SER A 121 1.87 1.86 12.30
C SER A 121 2.73 2.37 13.46
N THR A 122 2.11 2.67 14.60
CA THR A 122 2.83 3.10 15.81
C THR A 122 3.89 2.08 16.24
N HIS A 123 3.58 0.79 16.10
CA HIS A 123 4.53 -0.29 16.37
C HIS A 123 5.77 -0.18 15.49
N ARG A 124 5.58 0.00 14.16
CA ARG A 124 6.70 0.14 13.22
C ARG A 124 7.50 1.43 13.46
N ARG A 125 6.83 2.54 13.74
CA ARG A 125 7.47 3.82 14.07
C ARG A 125 8.39 3.71 15.29
N ARG A 126 7.98 2.99 16.33
CA ARG A 126 8.79 2.77 17.55
C ARG A 126 10.05 1.94 17.33
N GLN A 127 10.08 1.11 16.29
CA GLN A 127 11.23 0.28 15.94
C GLN A 127 12.31 1.06 15.17
N VAL A 128 11.91 2.12 14.48
CA VAL A 128 12.85 2.96 13.72
C VAL A 128 13.43 4.02 14.64
N ARG A 129 14.74 4.23 14.55
CA ARG A 129 15.48 5.23 15.34
C ARG A 129 16.18 6.27 14.47
N THR A 130 16.18 6.06 13.15
CA THR A 130 16.77 6.99 12.18
C THR A 130 15.87 8.22 12.02
N PRO A 131 16.43 9.41 11.71
CA PRO A 131 15.67 10.63 11.48
C PRO A 131 14.83 10.60 10.19
N GLN A 132 15.16 9.71 9.27
CA GLN A 132 14.52 9.56 7.97
C GLN A 132 14.38 8.08 7.59
N VAL A 133 13.42 7.80 6.71
CA VAL A 133 13.22 6.50 6.05
C VAL A 133 13.13 6.71 4.55
N VAL A 134 13.66 5.75 3.79
CA VAL A 134 13.56 5.72 2.33
C VAL A 134 12.51 4.69 1.94
N LEU A 135 11.55 5.07 1.11
CA LEU A 135 10.43 4.24 0.67
C LEU A 135 10.39 4.15 -0.85
N ASP A 136 9.96 2.99 -1.36
CA ASP A 136 9.70 2.78 -2.78
C ASP A 136 8.46 3.59 -3.22
N ALA A 137 8.52 4.19 -4.40
CA ALA A 137 7.39 4.84 -5.02
C ALA A 137 7.38 4.63 -6.53
N THR A 138 6.19 4.60 -7.10
CA THR A 138 5.97 4.57 -8.55
C THR A 138 5.14 5.74 -8.98
N VAL A 139 5.63 6.49 -9.96
CA VAL A 139 4.93 7.63 -10.56
C VAL A 139 4.47 7.28 -11.96
N GLU A 140 3.26 7.68 -12.31
CA GLU A 140 2.84 7.64 -13.71
C GLU A 140 3.62 8.67 -14.52
N ASP A 141 4.32 8.18 -15.54
CA ASP A 141 5.20 8.96 -16.39
C ASP A 141 5.25 8.32 -17.78
N PRO A 142 4.79 9.01 -18.85
CA PRO A 142 4.86 8.51 -20.22
C PRO A 142 6.27 8.12 -20.69
N ALA A 143 7.32 8.70 -20.10
CA ALA A 143 8.72 8.36 -20.36
C ALA A 143 9.27 7.28 -19.39
N GLY A 144 8.40 6.67 -18.60
CA GLY A 144 8.74 5.59 -17.68
C GLY A 144 9.11 4.29 -18.38
N ASP A 145 9.92 3.49 -17.71
CA ASP A 145 10.46 2.21 -18.18
C ASP A 145 9.64 1.00 -17.73
N LEU A 146 8.72 1.17 -16.79
CA LEU A 146 7.82 0.12 -16.30
C LEU A 146 6.45 0.23 -16.98
N LEU A 147 6.06 -0.80 -17.72
CA LEU A 147 4.75 -0.88 -18.37
C LEU A 147 3.78 -1.74 -17.55
N VAL A 148 2.59 -1.22 -17.27
CA VAL A 148 1.54 -1.89 -16.49
C VAL A 148 0.20 -1.82 -17.22
N ASP A 149 -0.49 -2.95 -17.31
CA ASP A 149 -1.81 -3.08 -17.94
C ASP A 149 -2.92 -3.06 -16.86
N ASP A 150 -3.15 -1.90 -16.25
CA ASP A 150 -4.07 -1.72 -15.11
C ASP A 150 -5.03 -0.52 -15.24
N VAL A 151 -5.12 0.12 -16.41
CA VAL A 151 -6.05 1.24 -16.66
C VAL A 151 -7.36 0.68 -17.21
N PRO A 152 -8.44 0.58 -16.42
CA PRO A 152 -9.69 0.02 -16.92
C PRO A 152 -10.36 0.99 -17.90
N ASP A 153 -10.90 0.44 -18.99
CA ASP A 153 -11.75 1.18 -19.92
C ASP A 153 -13.18 1.39 -19.36
N THR A 154 -13.69 0.43 -18.60
CA THR A 154 -15.02 0.44 -17.99
C THR A 154 -15.07 -0.34 -16.69
N TYR A 155 -16.03 0.01 -15.83
CA TYR A 155 -16.34 -0.73 -14.60
C TYR A 155 -17.68 -1.49 -14.71
N SER A 156 -18.23 -1.62 -15.92
CA SER A 156 -19.49 -2.32 -16.17
C SER A 156 -19.33 -3.84 -16.08
N LEU A 157 -20.05 -4.46 -15.13
CA LEU A 157 -20.05 -5.91 -14.95
C LEU A 157 -20.67 -6.68 -16.14
N LYS A 158 -21.51 -6.01 -16.95
CA LYS A 158 -22.23 -6.68 -18.06
C LYS A 158 -21.34 -6.87 -19.29
N THR A 159 -20.51 -5.88 -19.58
CA THR A 159 -19.65 -5.86 -20.78
C THR A 159 -18.27 -6.46 -20.51
N GLY A 160 -17.90 -6.57 -19.23
CA GLY A 160 -16.52 -6.87 -18.83
C GLY A 160 -15.65 -5.62 -18.91
N THR A 161 -14.46 -5.71 -18.30
CA THR A 161 -13.44 -4.65 -18.26
C THR A 161 -12.24 -5.10 -19.08
N VAL A 162 -11.77 -4.23 -19.97
CA VAL A 162 -10.47 -4.36 -20.64
C VAL A 162 -9.49 -3.39 -19.97
N PHE A 163 -8.25 -3.82 -19.81
CA PHE A 163 -7.22 -3.00 -19.20
C PHE A 163 -6.27 -2.48 -20.27
N GLY A 164 -6.17 -1.16 -20.34
CA GLY A 164 -5.18 -0.42 -21.09
C GLY A 164 -3.86 -0.29 -20.34
N ARG A 165 -2.83 0.07 -21.11
CA ARG A 165 -1.46 0.21 -20.64
C ARG A 165 -1.15 1.62 -20.18
N ARG A 166 -0.37 1.73 -19.11
CA ARG A 166 0.34 2.97 -18.73
C ARG A 166 1.81 2.71 -18.44
N ALA A 167 2.60 3.76 -18.61
CA ALA A 167 4.02 3.78 -18.26
C ALA A 167 4.21 4.40 -16.87
N LEU A 168 5.05 3.75 -16.07
CA LEU A 168 5.40 4.15 -14.72
C LEU A 168 6.92 4.29 -14.63
N ARG A 169 7.37 5.16 -13.74
CA ARG A 169 8.77 5.28 -13.32
C ARG A 169 8.89 4.93 -11.84
N HIS A 170 9.88 4.11 -11.52
CA HIS A 170 10.24 3.82 -10.13
C HIS A 170 11.13 4.92 -9.55
N LEU A 171 10.91 5.29 -8.29
CA LEU A 171 11.72 6.26 -7.57
C LEU A 171 11.72 5.98 -6.07
N TRP A 172 12.69 6.56 -5.38
CA TRP A 172 12.82 6.46 -3.93
C TRP A 172 12.46 7.81 -3.30
N VAL A 173 11.62 7.77 -2.26
CA VAL A 173 11.21 8.96 -1.50
C VAL A 173 11.77 8.87 -0.10
N THR A 174 12.43 9.94 0.34
CA THR A 174 12.91 10.07 1.72
C THR A 174 11.89 10.86 2.54
N ILE A 175 11.43 10.30 3.65
CA ILE A 175 10.41 10.92 4.52
C ILE A 175 10.98 11.06 5.94
N PRO A 176 10.77 12.20 6.62
CA PRO A 176 11.17 12.38 8.01
C PRO A 176 10.36 11.46 8.95
N THR A 177 11.04 10.89 9.95
CA THR A 177 10.41 10.04 10.98
C THR A 177 10.00 10.82 12.24
N GLY A 178 10.45 12.08 12.35
CA GLY A 178 10.29 12.90 13.55
C GLY A 178 11.34 12.63 14.64
N HIS A 179 12.28 11.71 14.41
CA HIS A 179 13.44 11.55 15.29
C HIS A 179 14.45 12.69 15.07
N PRO A 180 15.17 13.13 16.13
CA PRO A 180 16.16 14.17 15.99
C PRO A 180 17.25 13.72 15.01
N THR A 181 17.64 14.63 14.13
CA THR A 181 18.84 14.44 13.33
C THR A 181 20.00 14.47 14.31
N GLY A 182 20.67 13.33 14.51
CA GLY A 182 21.90 13.28 15.29
C GLY A 182 22.93 14.26 14.70
N PRO A 183 23.92 14.71 15.49
CA PRO A 183 24.95 15.60 14.97
C PRO A 183 25.60 14.97 13.73
N THR A 184 25.70 15.76 12.64
CA THR A 184 26.55 15.42 11.50
C THR A 184 27.92 15.03 12.06
N PRO A 185 28.48 13.85 11.73
CA PRO A 185 29.83 13.53 12.16
C PRO A 185 30.76 14.58 11.57
N THR A 186 31.29 15.45 12.42
CA THR A 186 32.42 16.31 12.10
C THR A 186 33.56 15.37 11.62
N PRO A 187 34.32 15.68 10.57
CA PRO A 187 35.33 14.77 10.01
C PRO A 187 36.46 14.36 10.98
N ASP A 188 36.45 14.86 12.21
CA ASP A 188 37.55 14.80 13.17
C ASP A 188 37.43 13.65 14.20
N GLN A 189 36.54 12.68 13.98
CA GLN A 189 36.49 11.44 14.78
C GLN A 189 36.80 10.22 13.92
N THR A 190 37.99 10.22 13.31
CA THR A 190 38.57 9.01 12.71
C THR A 190 39.37 8.27 13.77
N GLY A 191 38.68 7.51 14.63
CA GLY A 191 39.26 6.36 15.32
C GLY A 191 38.66 5.10 14.69
N PRO A 192 39.44 4.06 14.35
CA PRO A 192 38.88 2.85 13.74
C PRO A 192 38.10 2.08 14.80
N GLY A 193 36.81 2.40 14.92
CA GLY A 193 35.84 1.59 15.66
C GLY A 193 35.65 0.26 14.93
N HIS A 194 36.48 -0.72 15.26
CA HIS A 194 36.31 -2.08 14.79
C HIS A 194 35.09 -2.68 15.50
N ASP A 195 33.95 -2.75 14.80
CA ASP A 195 32.80 -3.55 15.24
C ASP A 195 32.97 -5.00 14.75
N PRO A 196 33.26 -5.96 15.66
CA PRO A 196 33.48 -7.36 15.29
C PRO A 196 32.22 -8.09 14.79
N PHE A 197 31.03 -7.49 14.89
CA PHE A 197 29.77 -8.12 14.47
C PHE A 197 29.20 -7.60 13.14
N ALA A 198 29.81 -6.58 12.54
CA ALA A 198 29.36 -5.98 11.28
C ALA A 198 29.28 -6.98 10.10
N LEU A 199 30.02 -8.08 10.16
CA LEU A 199 30.03 -9.15 9.15
C LEU A 199 28.87 -10.15 9.28
N LEU A 200 28.16 -10.18 10.40
CA LEU A 200 27.13 -11.19 10.67
C LEU A 200 25.71 -10.74 10.29
N GLY A 201 25.48 -9.44 10.03
CA GLY A 201 24.26 -8.93 9.38
C GLY A 201 22.95 -9.19 10.13
N TRP A 202 22.93 -9.09 11.46
CA TRP A 202 21.71 -9.15 12.29
C TRP A 202 21.14 -7.76 12.57
#